data_AF-A0A930WIZ3-F1
#
_entry.id   AF-A0A930WIZ3-F1
#
_cell.length_a   1.000
_cell.length_b   1.000
_cell.length_c   1.000
_cell.angle_alpha   90.00
_cell.angle_beta   90.00
_cell.angle_gamma   90.00
#
_symmetry.space_group_name_H-M   'P 1'
#
loop_
_entity.id
_entity.type
_entity.pdbx_description
1 polymer ?
#
loop_
_entity_poly.entity_id
_entity_poly.type
_entity_poly.pdbx_seq_one_letter_code
_entity_poly.pdbx_strand_id
1 'polypeptide(L)'
;TDRPIWAIDRGVNICRALSLPPAHLVGDRDSAAHDAWAWAEEHGARVHAFPPAKDFTDTELALRIAAELMPRALVVLTGAFGGRFDHLTSAASVAAHAALPCILADECEALFFLHGDESLTITCDSPPQAISLLPFTEECTGITTNGLRWELNHAQIHTHSSTTISNVLAEGNTEHRFSVALGSGILGVYLCHKE
;
A
#
# COMPACT_ATOMS: atom_id res chain seq x y z
N THR A 1 -5.10 2.48 -19.49
CA THR A 1 -4.57 1.21 -18.96
C THR A 1 -5.73 0.22 -18.97
N ASP A 2 -5.53 -1.05 -19.32
CA ASP A 2 -6.62 -2.05 -19.32
C ASP A 2 -6.93 -2.62 -17.92
N ARG A 3 -6.40 -1.98 -16.86
CA ARG A 3 -6.57 -2.42 -15.48
C ARG A 3 -7.79 -1.73 -14.87
N PRO A 4 -8.69 -2.46 -14.19
CA PRO A 4 -9.86 -1.85 -13.58
C PRO A 4 -9.47 -0.93 -12.43
N ILE A 5 -10.07 0.26 -12.39
CA ILE A 5 -9.91 1.23 -11.31
C ILE A 5 -11.08 1.06 -10.34
N TRP A 6 -10.80 1.08 -9.04
CA TRP A 6 -11.81 1.07 -7.99
C TRP A 6 -11.69 2.39 -7.25
N ALA A 7 -12.82 3.07 -7.03
CA ALA A 7 -12.86 4.30 -6.26
C ALA A 7 -13.47 4.03 -4.88
N ILE A 8 -12.72 4.43 -3.86
CA ILE A 8 -13.13 4.35 -2.45
C ILE A 8 -13.38 5.78 -1.99
N ASP A 9 -14.56 6.04 -1.39
CA ASP A 9 -14.95 7.37 -0.89
C ASP A 9 -14.70 8.51 -1.89
N ARG A 10 -13.94 9.53 -1.47
CA ARG A 10 -13.54 10.69 -2.28
C ARG A 10 -12.65 10.35 -3.46
N GLY A 11 -12.14 9.12 -3.56
CA GLY A 11 -11.39 8.64 -4.73
C GLY A 11 -12.16 8.77 -6.04
N VAL A 12 -13.50 8.75 -5.99
CA VAL A 12 -14.34 8.97 -7.19
C VAL A 12 -14.20 10.40 -7.75
N ASN A 13 -13.90 11.38 -6.90
CA ASN A 13 -13.69 12.76 -7.35
C ASN A 13 -12.44 12.86 -8.23
N ILE A 14 -11.37 12.14 -7.86
CA ILE A 14 -10.13 12.07 -8.63
C ILE A 14 -10.38 11.36 -9.96
N CYS A 15 -11.09 10.22 -9.92
CA CYS A 15 -11.48 9.48 -11.11
C CYS A 15 -12.23 10.37 -12.10
N ARG A 16 -13.19 11.16 -11.63
CA ARG A 16 -13.92 12.11 -12.47
C ARG A 16 -13.06 13.24 -13.01
N ALA A 17 -12.23 13.86 -12.18
CA ALA A 17 -11.34 14.94 -12.60
C ALA A 17 -10.39 14.48 -13.73
N LEU A 18 -9.98 13.21 -13.70
CA LEU A 18 -9.11 12.59 -14.70
C LEU A 18 -9.88 11.92 -15.85
N SER A 19 -11.22 11.94 -15.84
CA SER A 19 -12.08 11.22 -16.80
C SER A 19 -11.75 9.72 -16.89
N LEU A 20 -11.41 9.11 -15.75
CA LEU A 20 -11.09 7.69 -15.61
C LEU A 20 -12.25 6.97 -14.90
N PRO A 21 -13.21 6.36 -15.63
CA PRO A 21 -14.38 5.76 -15.00
C PRO A 21 -13.97 4.55 -14.15
N PRO A 22 -14.32 4.50 -12.85
CA PRO A 22 -14.04 3.35 -12.01
C PRO A 22 -15.00 2.21 -12.34
N ALA A 23 -14.51 0.96 -12.26
CA ALA A 23 -15.32 -0.23 -12.38
C ALA A 23 -16.18 -0.49 -11.13
N HIS A 24 -15.70 -0.03 -9.97
CA HIS A 24 -16.36 -0.22 -8.67
C HIS A 24 -16.31 1.04 -7.82
N LEU A 25 -17.41 1.32 -7.10
CA LEU A 25 -17.47 2.32 -6.04
C LEU A 25 -17.66 1.61 -4.70
N VAL A 26 -16.86 1.99 -3.70
CA VAL A 26 -16.97 1.50 -2.32
C VAL A 26 -17.04 2.71 -1.40
N GLY A 27 -18.02 2.75 -0.51
CA GLY A 27 -18.27 3.89 0.38
C GLY A 27 -19.75 4.13 0.64
N ASP A 28 -20.06 5.02 1.58
CA ASP A 28 -21.42 5.35 2.00
C ASP A 28 -22.01 6.61 1.34
N ARG A 29 -21.31 7.16 0.32
CA ARG A 29 -21.67 8.34 -0.48
C ARG A 29 -21.69 9.67 0.28
N ASP A 30 -21.38 9.70 1.56
CA ASP A 30 -21.49 10.93 2.35
C ASP A 30 -20.34 11.92 2.10
N SER A 31 -19.19 11.36 1.70
CA SER A 31 -17.92 12.07 1.57
C SER A 31 -17.62 12.46 0.13
N ALA A 32 -18.17 11.75 -0.85
CA ALA A 32 -17.97 11.97 -2.28
C ALA A 32 -18.84 13.11 -2.81
N ALA A 33 -18.37 13.80 -3.86
CA ALA A 33 -19.20 14.78 -4.54
C ALA A 33 -20.35 14.06 -5.26
N HIS A 34 -21.59 14.51 -5.06
CA HIS A 34 -22.77 13.81 -5.60
C HIS A 34 -22.71 13.63 -7.12
N ASP A 35 -22.23 14.65 -7.83
CA ASP A 35 -22.08 14.66 -9.27
C ASP A 35 -20.94 13.75 -9.76
N ALA A 36 -19.89 13.53 -8.95
CA ALA A 36 -18.86 12.55 -9.24
C ALA A 36 -19.35 11.11 -9.08
N TRP A 37 -20.14 10.86 -8.03
CA TRP A 37 -20.77 9.57 -7.83
C TRP A 37 -21.73 9.22 -8.96
N ALA A 38 -22.65 10.13 -9.30
CA ALA A 38 -23.61 9.94 -10.39
C ALA A 38 -22.92 9.71 -11.73
N TRP A 39 -21.87 10.49 -12.03
CA TRP A 39 -21.06 10.29 -13.22
C TRP A 39 -20.46 8.88 -13.29
N ALA A 40 -19.90 8.36 -12.21
CA ALA A 40 -19.33 7.01 -12.20
C ALA A 40 -20.41 5.92 -12.40
N GLU A 41 -21.59 6.06 -11.80
CA GLU A 41 -22.72 5.16 -12.02
C GLU A 41 -23.21 5.17 -13.47
N GLU A 42 -23.32 6.36 -14.08
CA GLU A 42 -23.68 6.52 -15.50
C GLU A 42 -22.66 5.86 -16.44
N HIS A 43 -21.40 5.79 -16.02
CA HIS A 43 -20.32 5.10 -16.74
C HIS A 43 -20.18 3.61 -16.36
N GLY A 44 -21.16 3.06 -15.64
CA GLY A 44 -21.29 1.62 -15.39
C GLY A 44 -20.57 1.11 -14.13
N ALA A 45 -20.15 1.99 -13.22
CA ALA A 45 -19.52 1.57 -11.98
C ALA A 45 -20.47 0.73 -11.12
N ARG A 46 -20.01 -0.44 -10.68
CA ARG A 46 -20.77 -1.27 -9.72
C ARG A 46 -20.62 -0.69 -8.32
N VAL A 47 -21.73 -0.23 -7.77
CA VAL A 47 -21.77 0.32 -6.42
C VAL A 47 -21.87 -0.77 -5.37
N HIS A 48 -20.96 -0.70 -4.41
CA HIS A 48 -21.03 -1.43 -3.17
C HIS A 48 -21.23 -0.41 -2.04
N ALA A 49 -22.49 -0.07 -1.79
CA ALA A 49 -22.88 0.84 -0.72
C ALA A 49 -23.18 0.03 0.54
N PHE A 50 -22.66 0.50 1.67
CA PHE A 50 -22.72 -0.22 2.93
C PHE A 50 -23.18 0.74 4.04
N PRO A 51 -24.18 0.39 4.88
CA PRO A 51 -24.54 1.20 6.05
C PRO A 51 -23.34 1.63 6.91
N PRO A 52 -23.30 2.88 7.44
CA PRO A 52 -22.21 3.40 8.26
C PRO A 52 -21.94 2.62 9.55
N ALA A 53 -22.93 1.86 10.03
CA ALA A 53 -22.82 1.00 11.21
C ALA A 53 -22.13 -0.35 10.88
N LYS A 54 -20.98 -0.30 10.23
CA LYS A 54 -20.16 -1.48 9.94
C LYS A 54 -18.86 -1.44 10.72
N ASP A 55 -18.43 -2.63 11.13
CA ASP A 55 -17.19 -2.83 11.86
C ASP A 55 -15.92 -2.65 10.99
N PHE A 56 -16.07 -2.23 9.73
CA PHE A 56 -14.99 -2.14 8.73
C PHE A 56 -14.92 -0.75 8.10
N THR A 57 -13.70 -0.29 7.82
CA THR A 57 -13.49 0.90 6.98
C THR A 57 -13.78 0.61 5.51
N ASP A 58 -14.06 1.63 4.71
CA ASP A 58 -14.31 1.45 3.27
C ASP A 58 -13.08 0.89 2.52
N THR A 59 -11.88 1.18 3.01
CA THR A 59 -10.63 0.59 2.48
C THR A 59 -10.55 -0.91 2.76
N GLU A 60 -10.83 -1.34 4.00
CA GLU A 60 -10.88 -2.76 4.35
C GLU A 60 -11.94 -3.51 3.56
N LEU A 61 -13.10 -2.92 3.42
CA LEU A 61 -14.18 -3.48 2.65
C LEU A 61 -13.81 -3.63 1.17
N ALA A 62 -13.19 -2.61 0.57
CA ALA A 62 -12.74 -2.67 -0.82
C ALA A 62 -11.75 -3.82 -1.05
N LEU A 63 -10.78 -3.99 -0.14
CA LEU A 63 -9.79 -5.06 -0.22
C LEU A 63 -10.43 -6.46 -0.06
N ARG A 64 -11.42 -6.60 0.81
CA ARG A 64 -12.18 -7.86 0.96
C ARG A 64 -12.97 -8.20 -0.29
N ILE A 65 -13.70 -7.24 -0.87
CA ILE A 65 -14.45 -7.44 -2.10
C ILE A 65 -13.48 -7.76 -3.26
N ALA A 66 -12.33 -7.08 -3.34
CA ALA A 66 -11.30 -7.38 -4.33
C ALA A 66 -10.77 -8.80 -4.19
N ALA A 67 -10.54 -9.29 -2.97
CA ALA A 67 -10.10 -10.67 -2.73
C ALA A 67 -11.12 -11.72 -3.21
N GLU A 68 -12.42 -11.43 -3.07
CA GLU A 68 -13.49 -12.32 -3.55
C GLU A 68 -13.62 -12.30 -5.07
N LEU A 69 -13.57 -11.11 -5.69
CA LEU A 69 -13.79 -10.96 -7.13
C LEU A 69 -12.53 -11.25 -7.96
N MET A 70 -11.35 -10.99 -7.39
CA MET A 70 -10.06 -11.02 -8.07
C MET A 70 -8.96 -11.67 -7.20
N PRO A 71 -9.08 -12.97 -6.87
CA PRO A 71 -8.22 -13.65 -5.88
C PRO A 71 -6.72 -13.74 -6.25
N ARG A 72 -6.33 -13.28 -7.45
CA ARG A 72 -4.94 -13.28 -7.93
C ARG A 72 -4.43 -11.87 -8.30
N ALA A 73 -5.20 -10.84 -7.97
CA ALA A 73 -4.80 -9.47 -8.25
C ALA A 73 -3.69 -9.00 -7.31
N LEU A 74 -2.78 -8.20 -7.86
CA LEU A 74 -1.95 -7.28 -7.07
C LEU A 74 -2.72 -5.96 -6.96
N VAL A 75 -3.01 -5.53 -5.73
CA VAL A 75 -3.66 -4.26 -5.47
C VAL A 75 -2.62 -3.17 -5.30
N VAL A 76 -2.80 -2.06 -6.02
CA VAL A 76 -2.09 -0.80 -5.78
C VAL A 76 -3.08 0.18 -5.17
N LEU A 77 -2.94 0.44 -3.88
CA LEU A 77 -3.74 1.40 -3.14
C LEU A 77 -3.05 2.78 -3.19
N THR A 78 -3.73 3.77 -3.75
CA THR A 78 -3.23 5.15 -3.83
C THR A 78 -4.14 6.11 -3.08
N GLY A 79 -3.64 7.30 -2.74
CA GLY A 79 -4.36 8.27 -1.91
C GLY A 79 -4.43 7.92 -0.43
N ALA A 80 -3.60 6.97 0.04
CA ALA A 80 -3.58 6.51 1.43
C ALA A 80 -2.66 7.33 2.36
N PHE A 81 -1.61 7.97 1.83
CA PHE A 81 -0.59 8.67 2.62
C PHE A 81 -1.01 10.08 3.10
N GLY A 82 -1.95 10.72 2.43
CA GLY A 82 -2.31 12.12 2.68
C GLY A 82 -3.30 12.36 3.83
N GLY A 83 -3.22 13.54 4.44
CA GLY A 83 -4.25 14.08 5.32
C GLY A 83 -4.18 13.56 6.75
N ARG A 84 -5.08 12.63 7.12
CA ARG A 84 -5.24 12.20 8.51
C ARG A 84 -4.38 10.98 8.83
N PHE A 85 -3.59 11.08 9.89
CA PHE A 85 -2.69 10.01 10.35
C PHE A 85 -3.41 8.69 10.69
N ASP A 86 -4.62 8.77 11.27
CA ASP A 86 -5.41 7.58 11.61
C ASP A 86 -5.89 6.83 10.36
N HIS A 87 -6.21 7.53 9.28
CA HIS A 87 -6.57 6.92 7.99
C HIS A 87 -5.37 6.17 7.38
N LEU A 88 -4.19 6.81 7.32
CA LEU A 88 -2.97 6.17 6.84
C LEU A 88 -2.65 4.92 7.65
N THR A 89 -2.66 5.04 8.98
CA THR A 89 -2.36 3.92 9.88
C THR A 89 -3.33 2.76 9.67
N SER A 90 -4.63 3.05 9.56
CA SER A 90 -5.66 2.05 9.30
C SER A 90 -5.48 1.38 7.93
N ALA A 91 -5.28 2.17 6.87
CA ALA A 91 -5.10 1.66 5.51
C ALA A 91 -3.85 0.77 5.39
N ALA A 92 -2.73 1.19 5.97
CA ALA A 92 -1.49 0.41 5.98
C ALA A 92 -1.67 -0.90 6.77
N SER A 93 -2.30 -0.85 7.95
CA SER A 93 -2.56 -2.04 8.77
C SER A 93 -3.44 -3.06 8.04
N VAL A 94 -4.54 -2.59 7.45
CA VAL A 94 -5.47 -3.44 6.69
C VAL A 94 -4.80 -4.01 5.43
N ALA A 95 -4.02 -3.21 4.71
CA ALA A 95 -3.29 -3.66 3.52
C ALA A 95 -2.23 -4.71 3.85
N ALA A 96 -1.52 -4.55 4.97
CA ALA A 96 -0.53 -5.51 5.46
C ALA A 96 -1.14 -6.88 5.80
N HIS A 97 -2.42 -6.92 6.18
CA HIS A 97 -3.14 -8.14 6.57
C HIS A 97 -4.19 -8.59 5.53
N ALA A 98 -4.17 -8.01 4.34
CA ALA A 98 -5.13 -8.33 3.28
C ALA A 98 -4.88 -9.74 2.73
N ALA A 99 -5.95 -10.41 2.30
CA ALA A 99 -5.87 -11.72 1.64
C ALA A 99 -5.26 -11.66 0.22
N LEU A 100 -4.98 -10.45 -0.28
CA LEU A 100 -4.35 -10.20 -1.57
C LEU A 100 -3.03 -9.44 -1.36
N PRO A 101 -2.04 -9.66 -2.23
CA PRO A 101 -0.88 -8.78 -2.31
C PRO A 101 -1.32 -7.33 -2.51
N CYS A 102 -0.85 -6.45 -1.64
CA CYS A 102 -1.17 -5.03 -1.66
C CYS A 102 0.11 -4.19 -1.61
N ILE A 103 0.10 -3.05 -2.28
CA ILE A 103 1.13 -2.03 -2.24
C ILE A 103 0.43 -0.69 -2.01
N LEU A 104 0.89 0.10 -1.05
CA LEU A 104 0.50 1.51 -0.98
C LEU A 104 1.50 2.31 -1.81
N ALA A 105 1.04 3.13 -2.75
CA ALA A 105 1.93 3.94 -3.57
C ALA A 105 1.28 5.22 -4.07
N ASP A 106 2.10 6.26 -4.17
CA ASP A 106 1.79 7.51 -4.86
C ASP A 106 3.03 8.05 -5.59
N GLU A 107 3.04 9.34 -5.96
CA GLU A 107 4.14 9.98 -6.67
C GLU A 107 5.41 10.23 -5.85
N CYS A 108 5.33 10.09 -4.52
CA CYS A 108 6.41 10.41 -3.58
C CYS A 108 6.94 9.17 -2.87
N GLU A 109 6.09 8.19 -2.59
CA GLU A 109 6.42 7.08 -1.70
C GLU A 109 5.72 5.77 -2.08
N ALA A 110 6.31 4.66 -1.62
CA ALA A 110 5.75 3.32 -1.78
C ALA A 110 5.99 2.48 -0.53
N LEU A 111 5.02 1.66 -0.15
CA LEU A 111 5.09 0.70 0.95
C LEU A 111 4.66 -0.67 0.44
N PHE A 112 5.61 -1.60 0.44
CA PHE A 112 5.42 -3.02 0.14
C PHE A 112 5.29 -3.81 1.44
N PHE A 113 4.63 -4.96 1.41
CA PHE A 113 4.51 -5.85 2.56
C PHE A 113 5.11 -7.22 2.22
N LEU A 114 6.00 -7.70 3.09
CA LEU A 114 6.53 -9.06 3.09
C LEU A 114 5.93 -9.85 4.24
N HIS A 115 5.52 -11.08 3.97
CA HIS A 115 5.13 -12.07 4.96
C HIS A 115 6.26 -13.06 5.21
N GLY A 116 6.16 -13.84 6.29
CA GLY A 116 7.16 -14.86 6.63
C GLY A 116 7.53 -15.74 5.44
N ASP A 117 8.83 -16.06 5.34
CA ASP A 117 9.46 -16.79 4.24
C ASP A 117 9.43 -16.11 2.85
N GLU A 118 8.97 -14.86 2.77
CA GLU A 118 9.00 -14.09 1.52
C GLU A 118 10.28 -13.26 1.33
N SER A 119 10.54 -12.90 0.07
CA SER A 119 11.60 -11.96 -0.28
C SER A 119 11.16 -11.04 -1.41
N LEU A 120 11.72 -9.83 -1.42
CA LEU A 120 11.47 -8.79 -2.38
C LEU A 120 12.80 -8.29 -2.94
N THR A 121 12.85 -8.11 -4.26
CA THR A 121 13.96 -7.42 -4.94
C THR A 121 13.38 -6.23 -5.67
N ILE A 122 13.90 -5.04 -5.41
CA ILE A 122 13.46 -3.80 -6.04
C ILE A 122 14.63 -3.24 -6.85
N THR A 123 14.33 -2.80 -8.07
CA THR A 123 15.21 -2.00 -8.92
C THR A 123 14.51 -0.68 -9.18
N CYS A 124 15.14 0.44 -8.84
CA CYS A 124 14.55 1.77 -8.99
C CYS A 124 15.16 2.50 -10.19
N ASP A 125 14.33 3.21 -10.96
CA ASP A 125 14.85 4.08 -12.03
C ASP A 125 15.75 5.18 -11.47
N SER A 126 15.36 5.74 -10.32
CA SER A 126 16.13 6.71 -9.53
C SER A 126 16.29 6.21 -8.09
N PRO A 127 17.45 6.45 -7.44
CA PRO A 127 17.66 6.02 -6.07
C PRO A 127 16.64 6.68 -5.12
N PRO A 128 15.97 5.91 -4.24
CA PRO A 128 15.13 6.50 -3.20
C PRO A 128 15.99 7.31 -2.22
N GLN A 129 15.40 8.35 -1.63
CA GLN A 129 16.03 9.16 -0.58
C GLN A 129 16.15 8.38 0.72
N ALA A 130 15.17 7.52 1.02
CA ALA A 130 15.16 6.66 2.19
C ALA A 130 14.50 5.32 1.89
N ILE A 131 15.04 4.27 2.52
CA ILE A 131 14.49 2.92 2.57
C ILE A 131 14.33 2.55 4.04
N SER A 132 13.11 2.25 4.48
CA SER A 132 12.80 1.93 5.87
C SER A 132 12.13 0.56 5.97
N LEU A 133 12.43 -0.17 7.03
CA LEU A 133 11.79 -1.44 7.36
C LEU A 133 10.86 -1.24 8.57
N LEU A 134 9.57 -1.48 8.38
CA LEU A 134 8.49 -1.20 9.33
C LEU A 134 7.82 -2.50 9.77
N PRO A 135 7.96 -2.96 11.02
CA PRO A 135 7.28 -4.18 11.48
C PRO A 135 5.76 -3.95 11.66
N PHE A 136 4.94 -4.82 11.08
CA PHE A 136 3.48 -4.87 11.27
C PHE A 136 3.03 -5.99 12.22
N THR A 137 3.96 -6.85 12.63
CA THR A 137 3.83 -7.78 13.76
C THR A 137 4.75 -7.35 14.89
N GLU A 138 4.44 -7.74 16.14
CA GLU A 138 5.24 -7.37 17.33
C GLU A 138 6.76 -7.56 17.13
N GLU A 139 7.11 -8.64 16.44
CA GLU A 139 8.46 -9.00 16.08
C GLU A 139 8.50 -9.47 14.62
N CYS A 140 9.59 -9.11 13.93
CA CYS A 140 9.99 -9.66 12.64
C CYS A 140 11.41 -10.23 12.77
N THR A 141 11.64 -11.47 12.33
CA THR A 141 12.92 -12.18 12.50
C THR A 141 13.47 -12.72 11.18
N GLY A 142 14.76 -13.04 11.18
CA GLY A 142 15.45 -13.59 10.00
C GLY A 142 15.63 -12.57 8.88
N ILE A 143 15.60 -11.28 9.21
CA ILE A 143 15.62 -10.20 8.22
C ILE A 143 17.02 -10.08 7.62
N THR A 144 17.10 -10.20 6.31
CA THR A 144 18.35 -10.08 5.57
C THR A 144 18.19 -9.08 4.44
N THR A 145 19.12 -8.14 4.30
CA THR A 145 19.08 -7.14 3.24
C THR A 145 20.40 -7.11 2.47
N ASN A 146 20.34 -6.92 1.16
CA ASN A 146 21.53 -6.75 0.32
C ASN A 146 21.39 -5.49 -0.55
N GLY A 147 22.51 -4.83 -0.85
CA GLY A 147 22.56 -3.64 -1.71
C GLY A 147 22.22 -2.33 -0.97
N LEU A 148 22.08 -2.38 0.35
CA LEU A 148 21.84 -1.23 1.22
C LEU A 148 23.12 -0.80 1.93
N ARG A 149 23.17 0.45 2.41
CA ARG A 149 24.34 0.98 3.13
C ARG A 149 24.53 0.30 4.48
N TRP A 150 23.44 0.07 5.20
CA TRP A 150 23.43 -0.67 6.46
C TRP A 150 22.72 -2.00 6.24
N GLU A 151 23.48 -3.02 5.87
CA GLU A 151 22.94 -4.36 5.62
C GLU A 151 22.60 -5.09 6.92
N LEU A 152 21.51 -5.85 6.89
CA LEU A 152 21.08 -6.76 7.94
C LEU A 152 21.41 -8.19 7.54
N ASN A 153 21.84 -8.99 8.51
CA ASN A 153 22.07 -10.41 8.36
C ASN A 153 21.35 -11.17 9.49
N HIS A 154 20.27 -11.87 9.14
CA HIS A 154 19.38 -12.56 10.10
C HIS A 154 18.98 -11.69 11.30
N ALA A 155 18.71 -10.40 11.05
CA ALA A 155 18.36 -9.45 12.09
C ALA A 155 16.94 -9.66 12.61
N GLN A 156 16.68 -9.01 13.74
CA GLN A 156 15.40 -8.97 14.42
C GLN A 156 14.98 -7.52 14.65
N ILE A 157 13.73 -7.21 14.36
CA ILE A 157 13.14 -5.87 14.53
C ILE A 157 11.85 -6.01 15.33
N HIS A 158 11.63 -5.10 16.27
CA HIS A 158 10.40 -4.99 17.03
C HIS A 158 9.66 -3.70 16.70
N THR A 159 8.34 -3.69 16.90
CA THR A 159 7.47 -2.51 16.70
C THR A 159 7.82 -1.31 17.57
N HIS A 160 8.55 -1.52 18.66
CA HIS A 160 9.03 -0.47 19.55
C HIS A 160 10.49 -0.06 19.29
N SER A 161 11.06 -0.44 18.13
CA SER A 161 12.40 -0.06 17.70
C SER A 161 12.36 0.75 16.39
N SER A 162 13.27 1.72 16.26
CA SER A 162 13.43 2.56 15.06
C SER A 162 14.77 2.37 14.36
N THR A 163 15.51 1.29 14.68
CA THR A 163 16.87 1.05 14.18
C THR A 163 16.99 0.83 12.67
N THR A 164 15.86 0.61 11.98
CA THR A 164 15.81 0.27 10.55
C THR A 164 15.09 1.31 9.70
N ILE A 165 15.02 2.54 10.20
CA ILE A 165 14.47 3.70 9.50
C ILE A 165 15.59 4.44 8.76
N SER A 166 15.28 4.98 7.57
CA SER A 166 16.15 5.87 6.81
C SER A 166 17.49 5.24 6.36
N ASN A 167 17.44 3.98 5.92
CA ASN A 167 18.54 3.37 5.18
C ASN A 167 18.60 3.96 3.77
N VAL A 168 19.69 3.71 3.05
CA VAL A 168 19.90 4.14 1.66
C VAL A 168 20.59 3.02 0.89
N LEU A 169 20.62 3.14 -0.44
CA LEU A 169 21.42 2.24 -1.26
C LEU A 169 22.91 2.35 -0.89
N ALA A 170 23.63 1.22 -1.00
CA ALA A 170 25.07 1.20 -0.76
C ALA A 170 25.83 2.15 -1.70
N GLU A 171 26.95 2.68 -1.24
CA GLU A 171 27.83 3.49 -2.09
C GLU A 171 28.34 2.65 -3.28
N GLY A 172 28.25 3.20 -4.50
CA GLY A 172 28.61 2.48 -5.71
C GLY A 172 27.55 1.51 -6.25
N ASN A 173 26.35 1.44 -5.63
CA ASN A 173 25.22 0.67 -6.17
C ASN A 173 24.63 1.36 -7.41
N THR A 174 25.25 1.13 -8.56
CA THR A 174 24.86 1.70 -9.87
C THR A 174 23.64 1.02 -10.50
N GLU A 175 23.25 -0.16 -9.99
CA GLU A 175 22.04 -0.86 -10.44
C GLU A 175 20.77 -0.29 -9.79
N HIS A 176 20.90 0.58 -8.78
CA HIS A 176 19.79 1.07 -7.95
C HIS A 176 18.90 -0.07 -7.43
N ARG A 177 19.55 -1.18 -7.05
CA ARG A 177 18.88 -2.45 -6.75
C ARG A 177 19.20 -2.91 -5.34
N PHE A 178 18.19 -3.37 -4.62
CA PHE A 178 18.34 -3.98 -3.31
C PHE A 178 17.37 -5.14 -3.11
N SER A 179 17.65 -6.00 -2.14
CA SER A 179 16.77 -7.09 -1.75
C SER A 179 16.50 -7.09 -0.26
N VAL A 180 15.30 -7.51 0.13
CA VAL A 180 14.90 -7.74 1.52
C VAL A 180 14.30 -9.15 1.59
N ALA A 181 14.75 -9.97 2.53
CA ALA A 181 14.17 -11.27 2.84
C ALA A 181 13.70 -11.28 4.29
N LEU A 182 12.58 -11.96 4.55
CA LEU A 182 11.96 -12.08 5.86
C LEU A 182 11.85 -13.55 6.25
N GLY A 183 12.21 -13.89 7.49
CA GLY A 183 11.98 -15.23 8.03
C GLY A 183 10.58 -15.37 8.61
N SER A 184 10.18 -14.48 9.53
CA SER A 184 8.86 -14.53 10.18
C SER A 184 8.33 -13.13 10.50
N GLY A 185 7.00 -13.00 10.51
CA GLY A 185 6.28 -11.75 10.78
C GLY A 185 5.66 -11.13 9.52
N ILE A 186 5.27 -9.86 9.64
CA ILE A 186 4.86 -9.02 8.50
C ILE A 186 5.72 -7.76 8.51
N LEU A 187 6.49 -7.55 7.45
CA LEU A 187 7.44 -6.44 7.34
C LEU A 187 7.06 -5.52 6.18
N GLY A 188 6.80 -4.26 6.51
CA GLY A 188 6.72 -3.18 5.55
C GLY A 188 8.10 -2.80 5.01
N VAL A 189 8.26 -2.76 3.69
CA VAL A 189 9.44 -2.18 3.02
C VAL A 189 9.00 -0.86 2.41
N TYR A 190 9.42 0.24 3.02
CA TYR A 190 9.02 1.60 2.66
C TYR A 190 10.11 2.30 1.86
N LEU A 191 9.74 2.95 0.76
CA LEU A 191 10.62 3.76 -0.09
C LEU A 191 10.06 5.18 -0.15
N CYS A 192 10.89 6.16 0.18
CA CYS A 192 10.61 7.57 -0.03
C CYS A 192 11.49 8.09 -1.19
N HIS A 193 10.87 8.64 -2.23
CA HIS A 193 11.54 9.25 -3.37
C HIS A 193 11.53 10.79 -3.30
N LYS A 194 10.54 11.37 -2.63
CA LYS A 194 10.40 12.82 -2.43
C LYS A 194 9.84 13.09 -1.04
N GLU A 195 10.44 14.08 -0.38
CA GLU A 195 9.91 14.72 0.83
C GLU A 195 9.15 16.00 0.47
#